data_AF-A0A536XFY3-F1
#
_entry.id   AF-A0A536XFY3-F1
#
_cell.length_a   1.000
_cell.length_b   1.000
_cell.length_c   1.000
_cell.angle_alpha   90.00
_cell.angle_beta   90.00
_cell.angle_gamma   90.00
#
_symmetry.space_group_name_H-M   'P 1'
#
loop_
_entity.id
_entity.type
_entity.pdbx_description
1 polymer ?
#
loop_
_entity_poly.entity_id
_entity_poly.type
_entity_poly.pdbx_seq_one_letter_code
_entity_poly.pdbx_strand_id
1 'polypeptide(L)'
;MWLPIDAKFPREDYERLLEAQERADPVGVEVAAKAIEVRLRIEARTIREKYIAPPHTTDFGIMYLPTEGLYAEALLRPGLLESLQREHKVMLAGPTTLLATLNSLQMGFRTLALEKRSAEVWEVLGAVKTEFAKFGAVLARVKGQTQTVLNTLGDAEVLEHKRCCLAHNLISKMRRTHRVASFSRPLLALILGQISLHSCMAGVRMAAPLQALKQGQSEWAVGVLMALFAVAPIVLAMQAGRMADRFGYHRPLHIAVGMSLAGGIVAALTSHYLAMCLAAVLTGAGANFGLIAIQRTAGRMASDGIERMRVFSWLGLAPALANFVGPVSAGAVIDLFGFRAAFAVLMLMPLAALFWARRVPVEVPAVPADAAARERASWDLLRLPQLRHLLLVNWLLSASWDVHAFVLPILGHERGLSASAIGSILGLYAVAVASVRLVIPLLAHRLTESQVLMGAMLWTALVFAVYPLARSAWPMALCAVLLGLSLGAVQPMVMSTLHHITPHDRHGEAIAVRSVTINMSSTLMPLLFGAVGTAVGAAALFWVMGAAVGAGSLQARRIGAPSSAPAESKT
;
A
#
# COMPACT_ATOMS: atom_id res chain seq x y z
N MET A 1 20.43 31.67 1.39
CA MET A 1 19.41 32.52 2.03
C MET A 1 19.11 31.89 3.39
N TRP A 2 19.23 32.66 4.47
CA TRP A 2 18.99 32.19 5.84
C TRP A 2 17.60 32.59 6.33
N LEU A 3 16.95 31.76 7.13
CA LEU A 3 15.69 32.08 7.81
C LEU A 3 16.01 32.43 9.28
N PRO A 4 15.82 33.70 9.71
CA PRO A 4 16.01 34.08 11.10
C PRO A 4 14.96 33.45 12.01
N ILE A 5 15.42 32.77 13.06
CA ILE A 5 14.57 32.23 14.13
C ILE A 5 15.23 32.63 15.46
N ASP A 6 14.50 33.35 16.30
CA ASP A 6 14.99 33.79 17.62
C ASP A 6 13.98 33.38 18.70
N ALA A 7 14.49 32.79 19.79
CA ALA A 7 13.68 32.26 20.88
C ALA A 7 13.50 33.30 21.97
N LYS A 8 12.24 33.62 22.33
CA LYS A 8 11.92 34.63 23.34
C LYS A 8 11.07 34.03 24.45
N PHE A 9 11.51 34.26 25.69
CA PHE A 9 10.82 33.75 26.86
C PHE A 9 10.85 34.81 27.98
N PRO A 10 9.86 35.72 28.03
CA PRO A 10 9.70 36.67 29.13
C PRO A 10 9.20 35.93 30.37
N ARG A 11 10.13 35.20 31.00
CA ARG A 11 9.83 34.24 32.08
C ARG A 11 9.16 34.91 33.26
N GLU A 12 9.66 36.05 33.71
CA GLU A 12 9.11 36.76 34.87
C GLU A 12 7.68 37.24 34.62
N ASP A 13 7.39 37.80 33.44
CA ASP A 13 6.05 38.29 33.12
C ASP A 13 5.06 37.13 32.95
N TYR A 14 5.53 36.00 32.43
CA TYR A 14 4.74 34.77 32.32
C TYR A 14 4.48 34.12 33.68
N GLU A 15 5.46 34.09 34.58
CA GLU A 15 5.28 33.60 35.96
C GLU A 15 4.28 34.49 36.73
N ARG A 16 4.39 35.82 36.63
CA ARG A 16 3.42 36.77 37.22
C ARG A 16 1.99 36.55 36.70
N LEU A 17 1.85 36.24 35.41
CA LEU A 17 0.56 35.92 34.82
C LEU A 17 -0.05 34.66 35.44
N LEU A 18 0.74 33.58 35.55
CA LEU A 18 0.29 32.33 36.15
C LEU A 18 -0.10 32.52 37.62
N GLU A 19 0.70 33.23 38.41
CA GLU A 19 0.39 33.53 39.81
C GLU A 19 -0.88 34.38 39.99
N ALA A 20 -1.16 35.31 39.06
CA ALA A 20 -2.39 36.09 39.08
C ALA A 20 -3.61 35.24 38.71
N GLN A 21 -3.46 34.31 37.77
CA GLN A 21 -4.51 33.33 37.40
C GLN A 21 -4.81 32.37 38.55
N GLU A 22 -3.78 31.84 39.21
CA GLU A 22 -3.92 30.94 40.36
C GLU A 22 -4.63 31.61 41.56
N ARG A 23 -4.37 32.90 41.77
CA ARG A 23 -5.05 33.70 42.81
C ARG A 23 -6.44 34.19 42.39
N ALA A 24 -6.89 33.87 41.18
CA ALA A 24 -8.13 34.37 40.58
C ALA A 24 -8.26 35.91 40.64
N ASP A 25 -7.15 36.62 40.42
CA ASP A 25 -7.09 38.08 40.38
C ASP A 25 -7.19 38.60 38.93
N PRO A 26 -8.38 39.01 38.44
CA PRO A 26 -8.56 39.42 37.06
C PRO A 26 -7.79 40.71 36.71
N VAL A 27 -7.52 41.57 37.70
CA VAL A 27 -6.78 42.83 37.48
C VAL A 27 -5.29 42.51 37.30
N GLY A 28 -4.74 41.65 38.16
CA GLY A 28 -3.36 41.16 38.06
C GLY A 28 -3.08 40.44 36.74
N VAL A 29 -4.04 39.62 36.27
CA VAL A 29 -3.95 38.90 34.99
C VAL A 29 -3.82 39.86 33.81
N GLU A 30 -4.66 40.90 33.75
CA GLU A 30 -4.63 41.85 32.63
C GLU A 30 -3.34 42.70 32.63
N VAL A 31 -2.85 43.09 33.82
CA VAL A 31 -1.57 43.82 33.94
C VAL A 31 -0.40 42.97 33.46
N ALA A 32 -0.28 41.72 33.94
CA ALA A 32 0.80 40.82 33.57
C ALA A 32 0.78 40.48 32.07
N ALA A 33 -0.41 40.25 31.52
CA ALA A 33 -0.52 39.90 30.11
C ALA A 33 -0.27 41.10 29.17
N LYS A 34 -0.64 42.31 29.57
CA LYS A 34 -0.25 43.54 28.86
C LYS A 34 1.27 43.76 28.88
N ALA A 35 1.94 43.40 29.97
CA ALA A 35 3.41 43.43 30.04
C ALA A 35 4.04 42.46 29.04
N ILE A 36 3.50 41.23 28.91
CA ILE A 36 3.92 40.26 27.89
C ILE A 36 3.74 40.85 26.48
N GLU A 37 2.60 41.48 26.18
CA GLU A 37 2.37 42.11 24.87
C GLU A 37 3.44 43.15 24.53
N VAL A 38 3.70 44.09 25.44
CA VAL A 38 4.73 45.13 25.27
C VAL A 38 6.10 44.50 25.05
N ARG A 39 6.43 43.47 25.82
CA ARG A 39 7.71 42.78 25.71
C ARG A 39 7.87 42.08 24.36
N LEU A 40 6.84 41.39 23.88
CA LEU A 40 6.87 40.74 22.56
C LEU A 40 7.04 41.74 21.41
N ARG A 41 6.43 42.93 21.49
CA ARG A 41 6.65 44.00 20.50
C ARG A 41 8.12 44.46 20.47
N ILE A 42 8.73 44.67 21.63
CA ILE A 42 10.15 45.08 21.74
C ILE A 42 11.07 43.99 21.16
N GLU A 43 10.80 42.72 21.47
CA GLU A 43 11.61 41.62 20.95
C GLU A 43 11.44 41.47 19.43
N ALA A 44 10.26 41.69 18.87
CA ALA A 44 10.05 41.65 17.42
C ALA A 44 10.79 42.77 16.70
N ARG A 45 10.78 43.98 17.26
CA ARG A 45 11.62 45.09 16.78
C ARG A 45 13.10 44.71 16.79
N THR A 46 13.56 44.09 17.87
CA THR A 46 14.95 43.63 18.02
C THR A 46 15.31 42.59 16.96
N ILE A 47 14.41 41.63 16.69
CA ILE A 47 14.60 40.60 15.65
C ILE A 47 14.70 41.24 14.26
N ARG A 48 13.82 42.21 13.98
CA ARG A 48 13.81 42.96 12.71
C ARG A 48 15.13 43.70 12.49
N GLU A 49 15.58 44.44 13.49
CA GLU A 49 16.80 45.27 13.41
C GLU A 49 18.07 44.42 13.32
N LYS A 50 18.13 43.27 14.00
CA LYS A 50 19.35 42.43 14.05
C LYS A 50 19.47 41.41 12.93
N TYR A 51 18.35 40.82 12.47
CA TYR A 51 18.42 39.60 11.67
C TYR A 51 17.76 39.67 10.29
N ILE A 52 16.88 40.65 10.02
CA ILE A 52 16.17 40.69 8.73
C ILE A 52 16.90 41.63 7.75
N ALA A 53 17.76 41.06 6.92
CA ALA A 53 18.56 41.73 5.89
C ALA A 53 18.56 40.98 4.54
N PRO A 54 17.49 41.09 3.72
CA PRO A 54 17.50 40.61 2.33
C PRO A 54 18.59 41.29 1.50
N PRO A 55 19.34 40.57 0.62
CA PRO A 55 19.08 39.21 0.14
C PRO A 55 19.75 38.08 0.96
N HIS A 56 20.50 38.40 2.02
CA HIS A 56 21.23 37.39 2.80
C HIS A 56 20.28 36.53 3.64
N THR A 57 19.23 37.15 4.20
CA THR A 57 18.15 36.48 4.91
C THR A 57 16.82 36.58 4.15
N THR A 58 15.81 35.84 4.62
CA THR A 58 14.41 36.05 4.25
C THR A 58 13.96 37.47 4.60
N ASP A 59 12.89 37.93 3.96
CA ASP A 59 12.26 39.23 4.20
C ASP A 59 11.40 39.28 5.47
N PHE A 60 11.21 38.13 6.12
CA PHE A 60 10.59 37.98 7.42
C PHE A 60 11.44 37.11 8.37
N GLY A 61 11.17 37.18 9.68
CA GLY A 61 11.77 36.32 10.70
C GLY A 61 10.71 35.60 11.53
N ILE A 62 11.12 34.58 12.31
CA ILE A 62 10.24 33.86 13.22
C ILE A 62 10.65 34.14 14.67
N MET A 63 9.70 34.62 15.46
CA MET A 63 9.81 34.66 16.91
C MET A 63 9.28 33.36 17.49
N TYR A 64 10.17 32.56 18.06
CA TYR A 64 9.84 31.29 18.68
C TYR A 64 9.52 31.48 20.17
N LEU A 65 8.33 31.05 20.57
CA LEU A 65 7.93 30.99 21.97
C LEU A 65 8.03 29.51 22.43
N PRO A 66 8.89 29.19 23.41
CA PRO A 66 9.24 27.80 23.72
C PRO A 66 8.16 26.99 24.44
N THR A 67 7.08 27.63 24.89
CA THR A 67 5.96 26.97 25.57
C THR A 67 4.66 27.25 24.84
N GLU A 68 3.81 26.22 24.69
CA GLU A 68 2.50 26.39 24.05
C GLU A 68 1.58 27.33 24.85
N GLY A 69 1.72 27.38 26.18
CA GLY A 69 0.94 28.29 27.02
C GLY A 69 1.25 29.77 26.77
N LEU A 70 2.54 30.13 26.67
CA LEU A 70 2.94 31.51 26.33
C LEU A 70 2.53 31.88 24.89
N TYR A 71 2.62 30.92 23.96
CA TYR A 71 2.15 31.12 22.60
C TYR A 71 0.63 31.34 22.53
N ALA A 72 -0.14 30.57 23.28
CA ALA A 72 -1.60 30.74 23.38
C ALA A 72 -1.97 32.11 23.95
N GLU A 73 -1.28 32.58 25.00
CA GLU A 73 -1.53 33.90 25.57
C GLU A 73 -1.24 35.03 24.57
N ALA A 74 -0.17 34.90 23.78
CA ALA A 74 0.13 35.86 22.72
C ALA A 74 -0.96 35.90 21.62
N LEU A 75 -1.59 34.76 21.31
CA LEU A 75 -2.69 34.69 20.34
C LEU A 75 -4.00 35.29 20.86
N LEU A 76 -4.21 35.31 22.18
CA LEU A 76 -5.41 35.90 22.79
C LEU A 76 -5.41 37.42 22.74
N ARG A 77 -4.26 38.07 22.47
CA ARG A 77 -4.13 39.53 22.42
C ARG A 77 -4.60 40.07 21.07
N PRO A 78 -5.72 40.83 21.01
CA PRO A 78 -6.25 41.34 19.76
C PRO A 78 -5.24 42.26 19.05
N GLY A 79 -4.97 42.00 17.77
CA GLY A 79 -4.11 42.87 16.96
C GLY A 79 -2.59 42.66 17.16
N LEU A 80 -2.16 41.83 18.11
CA LEU A 80 -0.73 41.60 18.36
C LEU A 80 -0.09 40.93 17.15
N LEU A 81 -0.64 39.80 16.68
CA LEU A 81 -0.07 39.03 15.57
C LEU A 81 0.02 39.87 14.29
N GLU A 82 -1.04 40.60 13.94
CA GLU A 82 -1.05 41.47 12.76
C GLU A 82 -0.02 42.60 12.87
N SER A 83 0.14 43.19 14.07
CA SER A 83 1.14 44.25 14.29
C SER A 83 2.57 43.74 14.11
N LEU A 84 2.93 42.58 14.68
CA LEU A 84 4.27 42.01 14.57
C LEU A 84 4.61 41.65 13.12
N GLN A 85 3.64 41.10 12.38
CA GLN A 85 3.83 40.74 10.97
C GLN A 85 3.94 41.98 10.08
N ARG A 86 3.07 42.98 10.27
CA ARG A 86 3.02 44.18 9.41
C ARG A 86 4.16 45.16 9.68
N GLU A 87 4.46 45.43 10.96
CA GLU A 87 5.40 46.47 11.37
C GLU A 87 6.84 45.95 11.46
N HIS A 88 7.03 44.70 11.87
CA HIS A 88 8.35 44.11 12.10
C HIS A 88 8.69 42.98 11.14
N LYS A 89 7.76 42.52 10.29
CA LYS A 89 7.94 41.32 9.45
C LYS A 89 8.35 40.10 10.27
N VAL A 90 7.79 39.96 11.48
CA VAL A 90 8.06 38.84 12.39
C VAL A 90 6.80 38.02 12.57
N MET A 91 6.90 36.71 12.36
CA MET A 91 5.83 35.75 12.57
C MET A 91 6.03 35.04 13.91
N LEU A 92 4.96 34.89 14.69
CA LEU A 92 4.98 34.13 15.95
C LEU A 92 4.85 32.63 15.68
N ALA A 93 5.60 31.83 16.42
CA ALA A 93 5.47 30.37 16.38
C ALA A 93 5.68 29.75 17.77
N GLY A 94 4.74 28.91 18.20
CA GLY A 94 4.93 27.95 19.29
C GLY A 94 5.65 26.68 18.82
N PRO A 95 5.92 25.72 19.73
CA PRO A 95 6.58 24.43 19.40
C PRO A 95 5.93 23.70 18.23
N THR A 96 4.60 23.60 18.22
CA THR A 96 3.84 22.89 17.18
C THR A 96 3.81 23.67 15.86
N THR A 97 3.61 24.99 15.94
CA THR A 97 3.54 25.86 14.76
C THR A 97 4.90 26.00 14.05
N LEU A 98 6.00 26.04 14.81
CA LEU A 98 7.35 26.07 14.25
C LEU A 98 7.63 24.80 13.45
N LEU A 99 7.29 23.64 14.01
CA LEU A 99 7.45 22.36 13.33
C LEU A 99 6.63 22.30 12.03
N ALA A 100 5.37 22.76 12.06
CA ALA A 100 4.51 22.81 10.88
C ALA A 100 5.09 23.75 9.79
N THR A 101 5.58 24.92 10.19
CA THR A 101 6.18 25.92 9.29
C THR A 101 7.44 25.38 8.62
N LEU A 102 8.34 24.76 9.39
CA LEU A 102 9.57 24.17 8.86
C LEU A 102 9.30 23.00 7.90
N ASN A 103 8.32 22.15 8.21
CA ASN A 103 7.91 21.06 7.33
C ASN A 103 7.32 21.57 6.00
N SER A 104 6.49 22.62 6.05
CA SER A 104 5.94 23.28 4.86
C SER A 104 7.05 23.87 3.97
N LEU A 105 8.00 24.59 4.58
CA LEU A 105 9.17 25.13 3.87
C LEU A 105 10.06 24.03 3.28
N GLN A 106 10.30 22.94 4.02
CA GLN A 106 11.07 21.79 3.54
C GLN A 106 10.42 21.16 2.30
N MET A 107 9.08 21.06 2.27
CA MET A 107 8.35 20.52 1.13
C MET A 107 8.42 21.48 -0.08
N GLY A 108 8.25 22.78 0.12
CA GLY A 108 8.40 23.80 -0.93
C GLY A 108 9.79 23.79 -1.59
N PHE A 109 10.86 23.70 -0.79
CA PHE A 109 12.22 23.59 -1.33
C PHE A 109 12.49 22.26 -2.05
N ARG A 110 11.87 21.16 -1.61
CA ARG A 110 11.97 19.86 -2.30
C ARG A 110 11.32 19.89 -3.68
N THR A 111 10.18 20.56 -3.84
CA THR A 111 9.52 20.72 -5.14
C THR A 111 10.37 21.56 -6.10
N LEU A 112 10.92 22.69 -5.63
CA LEU A 112 11.83 23.53 -6.44
C LEU A 112 13.13 22.81 -6.82
N ALA A 113 13.65 21.93 -5.95
CA ALA A 113 14.82 21.10 -6.27
C ALA A 113 14.51 19.98 -7.28
N LEU A 114 13.27 19.49 -7.32
CA LEU A 114 12.79 18.50 -8.29
C LEU A 114 12.57 19.10 -9.68
N GLU A 115 12.08 20.34 -9.77
CA GLU A 115 11.96 21.05 -11.05
C GLU A 115 13.32 21.27 -11.72
N LYS A 116 14.35 21.71 -10.97
CA LYS A 116 15.72 21.87 -11.50
C LYS A 116 16.33 20.55 -11.99
N ARG A 117 16.06 19.43 -11.30
CA ARG A 117 16.53 18.08 -11.71
C ARG A 117 15.86 17.57 -12.99
N SER A 118 14.63 17.99 -13.29
CA SER A 118 13.96 17.59 -14.54
C SER A 118 14.64 18.19 -15.77
N ALA A 119 15.20 19.39 -15.67
CA ALA A 119 16.03 19.98 -16.73
C ALA A 119 17.37 19.24 -16.91
N GLU A 120 18.01 18.83 -15.81
CA GLU A 120 19.25 18.05 -15.79
C GLU A 120 19.06 16.66 -16.45
N VAL A 121 17.89 16.03 -16.27
CA VAL A 121 17.55 14.76 -16.91
C VAL A 121 17.48 14.87 -18.44
N TRP A 122 17.01 16.00 -18.98
CA TRP A 122 17.01 16.24 -20.43
C TRP A 122 18.43 16.43 -20.98
N GLU A 123 19.33 17.06 -20.21
CA GLU A 123 20.73 17.23 -20.57
C GLU A 123 21.48 15.89 -20.54
N VAL A 124 21.25 15.05 -19.52
CA VAL A 124 21.82 13.70 -19.41
C VAL A 124 21.29 12.78 -20.51
N LEU A 125 19.99 12.83 -20.84
CA LEU A 125 19.43 12.08 -21.98
C LEU A 125 20.00 12.55 -23.32
N GLY A 126 20.25 13.85 -23.47
CA GLY A 126 20.98 14.40 -24.63
C GLY A 126 22.41 13.86 -24.72
N ALA A 127 23.15 13.83 -23.61
CA ALA A 127 24.48 13.25 -23.53
C ALA A 127 24.50 11.75 -23.86
N VAL A 128 23.53 10.99 -23.34
CA VAL A 128 23.36 9.55 -23.62
C VAL A 128 23.05 9.29 -25.10
N LYS A 129 22.18 10.08 -25.73
CA LYS A 129 21.91 9.98 -27.18
C LYS A 129 23.18 10.21 -28.01
N THR A 130 24.04 11.13 -27.57
CA THR A 130 25.32 11.45 -28.22
C THR A 130 26.34 10.32 -28.03
N GLU A 131 26.39 9.71 -26.86
CA GLU A 131 27.22 8.52 -26.59
C GLU A 131 26.74 7.28 -27.36
N PHE A 132 25.43 7.09 -27.55
CA PHE A 132 24.90 6.03 -28.41
C PHE A 132 25.27 6.23 -29.89
N ALA A 133 25.32 7.48 -30.37
CA ALA A 133 25.80 7.79 -31.72
C ALA A 133 27.31 7.48 -31.88
N LYS A 134 28.13 7.80 -30.86
CA LYS A 134 29.55 7.39 -30.83
C LYS A 134 29.71 5.87 -30.75
N PHE A 135 28.86 5.18 -30.00
CA PHE A 135 28.84 3.71 -29.92
C PHE A 135 28.53 3.08 -31.28
N GLY A 136 27.64 3.68 -32.08
CA GLY A 136 27.38 3.27 -33.47
C GLY A 136 28.60 3.41 -34.37
N ALA A 137 29.36 4.51 -34.23
CA ALA A 137 30.63 4.69 -34.96
C ALA A 137 31.70 3.70 -34.53
N VAL A 138 31.79 3.38 -33.23
CA VAL A 138 32.69 2.34 -32.71
C VAL A 138 32.28 0.96 -33.21
N LEU A 139 30.98 0.64 -33.24
CA LEU A 139 30.46 -0.64 -33.74
C LEU A 139 30.71 -0.81 -35.25
N ALA A 140 30.61 0.27 -36.03
CA ALA A 140 30.99 0.29 -37.44
C ALA A 140 32.49 0.06 -37.64
N ARG A 141 33.33 0.65 -36.77
CA ARG A 141 34.78 0.46 -36.77
C ARG A 141 35.18 -0.96 -36.35
N VAL A 142 34.48 -1.53 -35.36
CA VAL A 142 34.63 -2.93 -34.93
C VAL A 142 34.23 -3.86 -36.07
N LYS A 143 33.11 -3.63 -36.76
CA LYS A 143 32.72 -4.43 -37.94
C LYS A 143 33.76 -4.39 -39.05
N GLY A 144 34.34 -3.22 -39.34
CA GLY A 144 35.45 -3.07 -40.28
C GLY A 144 36.69 -3.86 -39.85
N GLN A 145 37.06 -3.77 -38.56
CA GLN A 145 38.19 -4.50 -38.00
C GLN A 145 37.95 -6.01 -37.94
N THR A 146 36.73 -6.49 -37.67
CA THR A 146 36.39 -7.93 -37.69
C THR A 146 36.54 -8.52 -39.09
N GLN A 147 36.25 -7.75 -40.14
CA GLN A 147 36.47 -8.17 -41.53
C GLN A 147 37.98 -8.23 -41.87
N THR A 148 38.79 -7.31 -41.35
CA THR A 148 40.25 -7.33 -41.50
C THR A 148 40.90 -8.47 -40.69
N VAL A 149 40.35 -8.76 -39.51
CA VAL A 149 40.77 -9.85 -38.61
C VAL A 149 40.41 -11.22 -39.18
N LEU A 150 39.28 -11.38 -39.88
CA LEU A 150 38.95 -12.60 -40.64
C LEU A 150 39.97 -12.92 -41.74
N ASN A 151 40.58 -11.90 -42.34
CA ASN A 151 41.63 -12.07 -43.36
C ASN A 151 43.03 -12.31 -42.76
N THR A 152 43.23 -12.00 -41.48
CA THR A 152 44.51 -12.20 -40.77
C THR A 152 44.49 -13.41 -39.83
N LEU A 153 43.32 -13.98 -39.52
CA LEU A 153 43.15 -15.22 -38.74
C LEU A 153 43.53 -16.51 -39.51
N GLY A 154 43.95 -16.41 -40.77
CA GLY A 154 44.62 -17.49 -41.50
C GLY A 154 46.13 -17.57 -41.20
N ASP A 155 46.72 -16.50 -40.67
CA ASP A 155 48.14 -16.43 -40.35
C ASP A 155 48.33 -16.14 -38.85
N ALA A 156 48.93 -17.10 -38.16
CA ALA A 156 49.45 -17.00 -36.80
C ALA A 156 48.43 -17.09 -35.65
N GLU A 157 48.27 -18.34 -35.22
CA GLU A 157 48.25 -18.74 -33.82
C GLU A 157 49.22 -17.91 -32.94
N VAL A 158 48.87 -17.84 -31.64
CA VAL A 158 49.75 -17.65 -30.46
C VAL A 158 49.64 -16.30 -29.70
N LEU A 159 49.25 -16.45 -28.42
CA LEU A 159 49.53 -15.62 -27.21
C LEU A 159 48.62 -14.43 -26.80
N GLU A 160 47.59 -14.77 -26.03
CA GLU A 160 47.33 -14.37 -24.61
C GLU A 160 48.47 -13.64 -23.86
N HIS A 161 48.33 -12.77 -22.83
CA HIS A 161 47.29 -12.42 -21.86
C HIS A 161 47.86 -11.23 -21.02
N LYS A 162 47.05 -10.21 -20.64
CA LYS A 162 47.15 -9.38 -19.39
C LYS A 162 46.49 -8.01 -19.55
N ARG A 163 45.26 -7.83 -19.03
CA ARG A 163 44.74 -6.55 -18.50
C ARG A 163 43.35 -6.71 -17.84
N CYS A 164 43.17 -7.69 -16.97
CA CYS A 164 41.89 -7.89 -16.24
C CYS A 164 41.84 -7.19 -14.86
N CYS A 165 42.92 -6.56 -14.38
CA CYS A 165 42.94 -6.02 -13.00
C CYS A 165 42.50 -4.55 -12.86
N LEU A 166 42.47 -3.74 -13.93
CA LEU A 166 42.16 -2.30 -13.78
C LEU A 166 40.66 -1.96 -13.87
N ALA A 167 39.84 -2.83 -14.47
CA ALA A 167 38.40 -2.61 -14.63
C ALA A 167 37.61 -2.78 -13.32
N HIS A 168 38.10 -3.60 -12.38
CA HIS A 168 37.36 -3.93 -11.16
C HIS A 168 37.26 -2.75 -10.17
N ASN A 169 38.29 -1.89 -10.12
CA ASN A 169 38.34 -0.76 -9.18
C ASN A 169 37.59 0.49 -9.67
N LEU A 170 37.41 0.67 -10.99
CA LEU A 170 36.62 1.78 -11.53
C LEU A 170 35.12 1.47 -11.54
N ILE A 171 34.74 0.21 -11.74
CA ILE A 171 33.34 -0.25 -11.67
C ILE A 171 32.82 -0.23 -10.22
N SER A 172 33.67 -0.48 -9.22
CA SER A 172 33.29 -0.41 -7.81
C SER A 172 33.07 1.03 -7.31
N LYS A 173 33.80 2.01 -7.88
CA LYS A 173 33.74 3.41 -7.48
C LYS A 173 32.59 4.18 -8.14
N MET A 174 32.19 3.83 -9.36
CA MET A 174 30.96 4.34 -10.00
C MET A 174 29.65 3.77 -9.43
N ARG A 175 29.71 2.65 -8.69
CA ARG A 175 28.51 2.03 -8.08
C ARG A 175 27.99 2.74 -6.83
N ARG A 176 28.67 3.78 -6.35
CA ARG A 176 28.38 4.44 -5.06
C ARG A 176 27.55 5.73 -5.14
N THR A 177 27.30 6.29 -6.32
CA THR A 177 26.64 7.62 -6.45
C THR A 177 25.29 7.62 -7.16
N HIS A 178 24.78 6.46 -7.60
CA HIS A 178 23.36 6.29 -7.97
C HIS A 178 22.86 4.93 -7.49
N ARG A 179 22.57 4.79 -6.20
CA ARG A 179 21.60 3.77 -5.78
C ARG A 179 20.21 4.28 -6.14
N VAL A 180 19.82 4.05 -7.39
CA VAL A 180 18.45 3.61 -7.66
C VAL A 180 18.18 2.54 -6.61
N ALA A 181 17.21 2.73 -5.70
CA ALA A 181 16.87 1.74 -4.68
C ALA A 181 16.63 0.40 -5.39
N SER A 182 17.68 -0.43 -5.40
CA SER A 182 17.73 -1.67 -6.14
C SER A 182 17.06 -2.71 -5.28
N PHE A 183 16.35 -3.60 -5.95
CA PHE A 183 15.72 -4.78 -5.39
C PHE A 183 16.63 -5.44 -4.35
N SER A 184 16.40 -5.13 -3.07
CA SER A 184 17.33 -5.52 -2.01
C SER A 184 17.09 -6.98 -1.66
N ARG A 185 18.16 -7.73 -1.36
CA ARG A 185 18.05 -9.15 -0.98
C ARG A 185 17.01 -9.41 0.13
N PRO A 186 16.87 -8.54 1.17
CA PRO A 186 15.84 -8.70 2.17
C PRO A 186 14.42 -8.44 1.64
N LEU A 187 14.24 -7.48 0.71
CA LEU A 187 12.93 -7.21 0.11
C LEU A 187 12.46 -8.41 -0.73
N LEU A 188 13.35 -9.01 -1.53
CA LEU A 188 13.05 -10.24 -2.24
C LEU A 188 12.68 -11.37 -1.28
N ALA A 189 13.41 -11.52 -0.18
CA ALA A 189 13.10 -12.53 0.83
C ALA A 189 11.72 -12.32 1.47
N LEU A 190 11.32 -11.07 1.74
CA LEU A 190 9.99 -10.73 2.22
C LEU A 190 8.90 -11.08 1.20
N ILE A 191 9.12 -10.75 -0.08
CA ILE A 191 8.20 -11.08 -1.18
C ILE A 191 8.04 -12.60 -1.31
N LEU A 192 9.15 -13.35 -1.35
CA LEU A 192 9.12 -14.81 -1.46
C LEU A 192 8.50 -15.46 -0.22
N GLY A 193 8.79 -14.92 0.97
CA GLY A 193 8.13 -15.35 2.21
C GLY A 193 6.61 -15.15 2.16
N GLN A 194 6.15 -14.00 1.64
CA GLN A 194 4.72 -13.71 1.48
C GLN A 194 4.07 -14.63 0.45
N ILE A 195 4.70 -14.84 -0.71
CA ILE A 195 4.21 -15.77 -1.73
C ILE A 195 4.06 -17.15 -1.11
N SER A 196 5.09 -17.63 -0.41
CA SER A 196 5.11 -18.96 0.19
C SER A 196 3.99 -19.15 1.22
N LEU A 197 3.84 -18.21 2.16
CA LEU A 197 2.81 -18.30 3.20
C LEU A 197 1.39 -18.16 2.63
N HIS A 198 1.17 -17.20 1.75
CA HIS A 198 -0.14 -16.92 1.18
C HIS A 198 -0.58 -17.99 0.16
N SER A 199 0.36 -18.67 -0.50
CA SER A 199 0.05 -19.79 -1.42
C SER A 199 -0.59 -20.97 -0.69
N CYS A 200 -0.15 -21.24 0.54
CA CYS A 200 -0.76 -22.27 1.39
C CYS A 200 -2.23 -21.97 1.62
N MET A 201 -2.53 -20.78 2.14
CA MET A 201 -3.90 -20.35 2.40
C MET A 201 -4.74 -20.29 1.12
N ALA A 202 -4.21 -19.76 0.01
CA ALA A 202 -4.90 -19.73 -1.27
C ALA A 202 -5.22 -21.13 -1.81
N GLY A 203 -4.30 -22.08 -1.67
CA GLY A 203 -4.50 -23.48 -2.04
C GLY A 203 -5.55 -24.18 -1.17
N VAL A 204 -5.48 -24.02 0.16
CA VAL A 204 -6.47 -24.58 1.09
C VAL A 204 -7.85 -23.95 0.88
N ARG A 205 -7.90 -22.65 0.58
CA ARG A 205 -9.13 -21.92 0.25
C ARG A 205 -9.81 -22.44 -1.02
N MET A 206 -9.08 -23.03 -1.95
CA MET A 206 -9.68 -23.71 -3.11
C MET A 206 -10.02 -25.17 -2.78
N ALA A 207 -9.10 -25.90 -2.18
CA ALA A 207 -9.21 -27.34 -1.97
C ALA A 207 -10.27 -27.73 -0.92
N ALA A 208 -10.40 -26.98 0.17
CA ALA A 208 -11.32 -27.32 1.25
C ALA A 208 -12.81 -27.20 0.84
N PRO A 209 -13.25 -26.12 0.15
CA PRO A 209 -14.58 -26.08 -0.49
C PRO A 209 -14.84 -27.23 -1.46
N LEU A 210 -13.90 -27.55 -2.35
CA LEU A 210 -14.06 -28.64 -3.30
C LEU A 210 -14.23 -29.99 -2.60
N GLN A 211 -13.51 -30.21 -1.50
CA GLN A 211 -13.69 -31.40 -0.69
C GLN A 211 -15.05 -31.44 -0.01
N ALA A 212 -15.51 -30.31 0.54
CA ALA A 212 -16.83 -30.22 1.14
C ALA A 212 -17.94 -30.51 0.13
N LEU A 213 -17.85 -29.94 -1.08
CA LEU A 213 -18.78 -30.22 -2.19
C LEU A 213 -18.76 -31.70 -2.59
N LYS A 214 -17.57 -32.31 -2.70
CA LYS A 214 -17.42 -33.75 -2.98
C LYS A 214 -18.07 -34.64 -1.91
N GLN A 215 -18.21 -34.13 -0.68
CA GLN A 215 -18.90 -34.81 0.42
C GLN A 215 -20.40 -34.52 0.46
N GLY A 216 -20.94 -33.82 -0.53
CA GLY A 216 -22.36 -33.45 -0.59
C GLY A 216 -22.75 -32.31 0.35
N GLN A 217 -21.79 -31.50 0.83
CA GLN A 217 -22.11 -30.32 1.61
C GLN A 217 -22.77 -29.24 0.73
N SER A 218 -23.72 -28.50 1.30
CA SER A 218 -24.45 -27.45 0.59
C SER A 218 -23.58 -26.23 0.28
N GLU A 219 -24.02 -25.39 -0.65
CA GLU A 219 -23.39 -24.11 -0.97
C GLU A 219 -23.31 -23.18 0.25
N TRP A 220 -24.31 -23.21 1.13
CA TRP A 220 -24.27 -22.53 2.43
C TRP A 220 -23.08 -22.97 3.29
N ALA A 221 -22.84 -24.28 3.41
CA ALA A 221 -21.72 -24.80 4.19
C ALA A 221 -20.37 -24.38 3.59
N VAL A 222 -20.27 -24.31 2.26
CA VAL A 222 -19.11 -23.74 1.57
C VAL A 222 -18.95 -22.25 1.85
N GLY A 223 -20.06 -21.49 1.90
CA GLY A 223 -20.08 -20.07 2.23
C GLY A 223 -19.55 -19.79 3.64
N VAL A 224 -20.02 -20.55 4.62
CA VAL A 224 -19.52 -20.51 6.01
C VAL A 224 -18.03 -20.83 6.06
N LEU A 225 -17.59 -21.90 5.38
CA LEU A 225 -16.20 -22.29 5.31
C LEU A 225 -15.31 -21.18 4.71
N MET A 226 -15.76 -20.53 3.63
CA MET A 226 -15.05 -19.42 3.00
C MET A 226 -14.97 -18.17 3.87
N ALA A 227 -16.04 -17.83 4.60
CA ALA A 227 -16.04 -16.71 5.53
C ALA A 227 -15.03 -16.91 6.67
N LEU A 228 -14.85 -18.14 7.17
CA LEU A 228 -13.92 -18.45 8.25
C LEU A 228 -12.44 -18.18 7.91
N PHE A 229 -12.06 -18.15 6.63
CA PHE A 229 -10.72 -17.71 6.22
C PHE A 229 -10.47 -16.23 6.52
N ALA A 230 -11.51 -15.40 6.63
CA ALA A 230 -11.42 -13.95 6.82
C ALA A 230 -11.79 -13.49 8.25
N VAL A 231 -12.70 -14.18 8.94
CA VAL A 231 -13.16 -13.81 10.31
C VAL A 231 -11.99 -13.76 11.30
N ALA A 232 -11.22 -14.85 11.40
CA ALA A 232 -10.14 -14.94 12.37
C ALA A 232 -9.02 -13.91 12.11
N PRO A 233 -8.59 -13.67 10.86
CA PRO A 233 -7.73 -12.55 10.52
C PRO A 233 -8.15 -11.18 11.06
N ILE A 234 -9.45 -10.85 11.00
CA ILE A 234 -9.96 -9.54 11.46
C ILE A 234 -9.73 -9.38 12.96
N VAL A 235 -10.08 -10.39 13.74
CA VAL A 235 -9.93 -10.38 15.21
C VAL A 235 -8.45 -10.35 15.61
N LEU A 236 -7.62 -11.12 14.92
CA LEU A 236 -6.20 -11.28 15.26
C LEU A 236 -5.30 -10.19 14.68
N ALA A 237 -5.77 -9.37 13.73
CA ALA A 237 -4.96 -8.34 13.06
C ALA A 237 -4.37 -7.32 14.04
N MET A 238 -5.16 -6.84 15.01
CA MET A 238 -4.68 -5.89 16.02
C MET A 238 -3.60 -6.49 16.92
N GLN A 239 -3.74 -7.77 17.24
CA GLN A 239 -2.77 -8.50 18.07
C GLN A 239 -1.47 -8.74 17.29
N ALA A 240 -1.58 -9.11 16.01
CA ALA A 240 -0.45 -9.28 15.10
C ALA A 240 0.38 -7.99 14.96
N GLY A 241 -0.29 -6.84 14.80
CA GLY A 241 0.37 -5.54 14.75
C GLY A 241 1.17 -5.25 16.02
N ARG A 242 0.52 -5.32 17.20
CA ARG A 242 1.18 -5.10 18.50
C ARG A 242 2.34 -6.06 18.75
N MET A 243 2.20 -7.32 18.34
CA MET A 243 3.24 -8.33 18.52
C MET A 243 4.43 -8.09 17.60
N ALA A 244 4.20 -7.65 16.37
CA ALA A 244 5.27 -7.20 15.49
C ALA A 244 5.95 -5.93 16.05
N ASP A 245 5.18 -5.02 16.65
CA ASP A 245 5.69 -3.87 17.42
C ASP A 245 6.66 -4.26 18.51
N ARG A 246 6.29 -5.24 19.33
CA ARG A 246 7.11 -5.66 20.47
C ARG A 246 8.29 -6.55 20.12
N PHE A 247 8.14 -7.45 19.13
CA PHE A 247 9.09 -8.54 18.91
C PHE A 247 9.74 -8.56 17.52
N GLY A 248 9.47 -7.55 16.68
CA GLY A 248 10.02 -7.48 15.33
C GLY A 248 9.39 -8.51 14.37
N TYR A 249 10.10 -8.83 13.29
CA TYR A 249 9.61 -9.65 12.19
C TYR A 249 9.49 -11.16 12.51
N HIS A 250 10.53 -11.76 13.12
CA HIS A 250 10.67 -13.21 13.14
C HIS A 250 9.67 -13.93 14.04
N ARG A 251 9.37 -13.42 15.25
CA ARG A 251 8.41 -14.09 16.15
C ARG A 251 6.99 -14.15 15.57
N PRO A 252 6.41 -13.05 15.08
CA PRO A 252 5.15 -13.09 14.33
C PRO A 252 5.16 -14.07 13.16
N LEU A 253 6.26 -14.12 12.40
CA LEU A 253 6.36 -15.04 11.27
C LEU A 253 6.39 -16.52 11.70
N HIS A 254 7.11 -16.86 12.77
CA HIS A 254 7.12 -18.23 13.28
C HIS A 254 5.72 -18.66 13.74
N ILE A 255 4.98 -17.78 14.41
CA ILE A 255 3.59 -18.04 14.81
C ILE A 255 2.70 -18.20 13.57
N ALA A 256 2.84 -17.32 12.58
CA ALA A 256 2.11 -17.40 11.31
C ALA A 256 2.32 -18.74 10.58
N VAL A 257 3.57 -19.20 10.52
CA VAL A 257 3.91 -20.51 9.94
C VAL A 257 3.37 -21.65 10.79
N GLY A 258 3.49 -21.59 12.12
CA GLY A 258 2.94 -22.59 13.03
C GLY A 258 1.43 -22.76 12.89
N MET A 259 0.69 -21.65 12.80
CA MET A 259 -0.76 -21.67 12.55
C MET A 259 -1.10 -22.27 11.18
N SER A 260 -0.36 -21.89 10.13
CA SER A 260 -0.59 -22.40 8.77
C SER A 260 -0.31 -23.90 8.68
N LEU A 261 0.76 -24.38 9.34
CA LEU A 261 1.08 -25.80 9.44
C LEU A 261 0.02 -26.57 10.23
N ALA A 262 -0.40 -26.07 11.39
CA ALA A 262 -1.46 -26.69 12.17
C ALA A 262 -2.75 -26.83 11.36
N GLY A 263 -3.14 -25.79 10.62
CA GLY A 263 -4.29 -25.84 9.72
C GLY A 263 -4.13 -26.86 8.59
N GLY A 264 -2.96 -26.92 7.95
CA GLY A 264 -2.68 -27.93 6.93
C GLY A 264 -2.65 -29.36 7.47
N ILE A 265 -2.15 -29.57 8.70
CA ILE A 265 -2.13 -30.88 9.38
C ILE A 265 -3.57 -31.33 9.64
N VAL A 266 -4.40 -30.45 10.20
CA VAL A 266 -5.83 -30.72 10.44
C VAL A 266 -6.51 -31.10 9.12
N ALA A 267 -6.26 -30.36 8.04
CA ALA A 267 -6.84 -30.65 6.73
C ALA A 267 -6.35 -31.97 6.10
N ALA A 268 -5.07 -32.32 6.32
CA ALA A 268 -4.49 -33.55 5.79
C ALA A 268 -4.93 -34.81 6.57
N LEU A 269 -5.17 -34.69 7.88
CA LEU A 269 -5.46 -35.84 8.75
C LEU A 269 -6.91 -36.31 8.67
N THR A 270 -7.86 -35.39 8.52
CA THR A 270 -9.29 -35.70 8.55
C THR A 270 -10.03 -34.99 7.44
N SER A 271 -11.11 -35.61 6.97
CA SER A 271 -11.98 -35.05 5.95
C SER A 271 -13.25 -34.43 6.53
N HIS A 272 -13.37 -34.35 7.86
CA HIS A 272 -14.57 -33.86 8.53
C HIS A 272 -14.80 -32.35 8.29
N TYR A 273 -16.05 -31.94 8.03
CA TYR A 273 -16.39 -30.55 7.71
C TYR A 273 -15.92 -29.54 8.79
N LEU A 274 -16.15 -29.84 10.07
CA LEU A 274 -15.66 -28.97 11.17
C LEU A 274 -14.13 -28.87 11.23
N ALA A 275 -13.42 -29.92 10.81
CA ALA A 275 -11.97 -29.87 10.74
C ALA A 275 -11.51 -29.00 9.57
N MET A 276 -12.22 -29.00 8.44
CA MET A 276 -11.99 -28.04 7.35
C MET A 276 -12.24 -26.60 7.81
N CYS A 277 -13.27 -26.37 8.63
CA CYS A 277 -13.53 -25.06 9.23
C CYS A 277 -12.39 -24.60 10.14
N LEU A 278 -11.86 -25.50 10.98
CA LEU A 278 -10.68 -25.21 11.81
C LEU A 278 -9.43 -24.94 10.95
N ALA A 279 -9.22 -25.72 9.89
CA ALA A 279 -8.12 -25.51 8.95
C ALA A 279 -8.23 -24.15 8.24
N ALA A 280 -9.44 -23.75 7.84
CA ALA A 280 -9.72 -22.44 7.24
C ALA A 280 -9.35 -21.29 8.19
N VAL A 281 -9.78 -21.38 9.45
CA VAL A 281 -9.43 -20.41 10.51
C VAL A 281 -7.91 -20.33 10.70
N LEU A 282 -7.24 -21.47 10.86
CA LEU A 282 -5.80 -21.53 11.16
C LEU A 282 -4.93 -21.03 10.00
N THR A 283 -5.23 -21.46 8.76
CA THR A 283 -4.47 -21.04 7.57
C THR A 283 -4.78 -19.60 7.16
N GLY A 284 -6.04 -19.17 7.27
CA GLY A 284 -6.45 -17.78 7.08
C GLY A 284 -5.74 -16.83 8.05
N ALA A 285 -5.82 -17.14 9.35
CA ALA A 285 -5.16 -16.37 10.38
C ALA A 285 -3.64 -16.37 10.20
N GLY A 286 -3.01 -17.53 9.98
CA GLY A 286 -1.57 -17.63 9.73
C GLY A 286 -1.10 -16.75 8.57
N ALA A 287 -1.77 -16.83 7.41
CA ALA A 287 -1.42 -16.02 6.25
C ALA A 287 -1.55 -14.50 6.51
N ASN A 288 -2.60 -14.06 7.20
CA ASN A 288 -2.78 -12.64 7.52
C ASN A 288 -1.78 -12.14 8.57
N PHE A 289 -1.47 -12.97 9.56
CA PHE A 289 -0.51 -12.66 10.60
C PHE A 289 0.89 -12.43 10.00
N GLY A 290 1.31 -13.31 9.09
CA GLY A 290 2.56 -13.15 8.35
C GLY A 290 2.52 -11.95 7.38
N LEU A 291 1.39 -11.70 6.72
CA LEU A 291 1.22 -10.52 5.85
C LEU A 291 1.47 -9.22 6.61
N ILE A 292 0.90 -9.06 7.81
CA ILE A 292 1.07 -7.87 8.65
C ILE A 292 2.54 -7.71 9.05
N ALA A 293 3.18 -8.79 9.49
CA ALA A 293 4.60 -8.77 9.85
C ALA A 293 5.49 -8.37 8.66
N ILE A 294 5.25 -8.97 7.49
CA ILE A 294 6.00 -8.72 6.25
C ILE A 294 5.81 -7.27 5.76
N GLN A 295 4.57 -6.80 5.66
CA GLN A 295 4.25 -5.44 5.19
C GLN A 295 4.83 -4.37 6.11
N ARG A 296 4.82 -4.61 7.42
CA ARG A 296 5.40 -3.71 8.42
C ARG A 296 6.91 -3.61 8.29
N THR A 297 7.62 -4.74 8.25
CA THR A 297 9.07 -4.78 8.03
C THR A 297 9.44 -4.08 6.72
N ALA A 298 8.72 -4.40 5.64
CA ALA A 298 8.95 -3.78 4.34
C ALA A 298 8.74 -2.26 4.36
N GLY A 299 7.69 -1.78 5.05
CA GLY A 299 7.43 -0.36 5.20
C GLY A 299 8.53 0.39 5.96
N ARG A 300 9.21 -0.27 6.90
CA ARG A 300 10.35 0.27 7.68
C ARG A 300 11.67 0.24 6.91
N MET A 301 11.81 -0.63 5.92
CA MET A 301 12.99 -0.67 5.06
C MET A 301 13.10 0.54 4.13
N ALA A 302 12.00 1.25 3.90
CA ALA A 302 11.99 2.44 3.05
C ALA A 302 12.41 3.69 3.82
N SER A 303 13.39 4.40 3.29
CA SER A 303 13.94 5.64 3.87
C SER A 303 13.09 6.87 3.53
N ASP A 304 12.49 6.89 2.33
CA ASP A 304 11.68 7.99 1.81
C ASP A 304 10.32 7.51 1.29
N GLY A 305 9.35 8.43 1.16
CA GLY A 305 7.99 8.14 0.70
C GLY A 305 7.92 7.49 -0.69
N ILE A 306 8.79 7.86 -1.62
CA ILE A 306 8.88 7.27 -2.97
C ILE A 306 9.39 5.83 -2.90
N GLU A 307 10.40 5.56 -2.07
CA GLU A 307 10.92 4.22 -1.87
C GLU A 307 9.86 3.32 -1.23
N ARG A 308 9.10 3.85 -0.26
CA ARG A 308 7.98 3.16 0.38
C ARG A 308 6.91 2.77 -0.64
N MET A 309 6.49 3.71 -1.51
CA MET A 309 5.55 3.41 -2.58
C MET A 309 6.05 2.27 -3.49
N ARG A 310 7.32 2.31 -3.90
CA ARG A 310 7.92 1.26 -4.74
C ARG A 310 7.98 -0.11 -4.05
N VAL A 311 8.35 -0.14 -2.76
CA VAL A 311 8.36 -1.36 -1.95
C VAL A 311 6.95 -1.97 -1.88
N PHE A 312 5.94 -1.16 -1.57
CA PHE A 312 4.54 -1.62 -1.53
C PHE A 312 4.00 -2.04 -2.90
N SER A 313 4.45 -1.44 -4.00
CA SER A 313 4.11 -1.91 -5.35
C SER A 313 4.63 -3.33 -5.63
N TRP A 314 5.89 -3.63 -5.29
CA TRP A 314 6.43 -4.99 -5.43
C TRP A 314 5.77 -5.99 -4.47
N LEU A 315 5.56 -5.60 -3.22
CA LEU A 315 4.82 -6.42 -2.24
C LEU A 315 3.36 -6.65 -2.66
N GLY A 316 2.76 -5.71 -3.39
CA GLY A 316 1.42 -5.85 -3.95
C GLY A 316 1.31 -6.92 -5.03
N LEU A 317 2.42 -7.36 -5.64
CA LEU A 317 2.43 -8.44 -6.62
C LEU A 317 2.39 -9.83 -5.96
N ALA A 318 2.92 -9.96 -4.74
CA ALA A 318 3.03 -11.23 -4.03
C ALA A 318 1.68 -11.97 -3.83
N PRO A 319 0.56 -11.32 -3.43
CA PRO A 319 -0.73 -12.00 -3.32
C PRO A 319 -1.26 -12.53 -4.66
N ALA A 320 -0.99 -11.84 -5.77
CA ALA A 320 -1.41 -12.30 -7.10
C ALA A 320 -0.64 -13.58 -7.48
N LEU A 321 0.68 -13.59 -7.30
CA LEU A 321 1.50 -14.77 -7.55
C LEU A 321 1.14 -15.95 -6.62
N ALA A 322 0.81 -15.66 -5.36
CA ALA A 322 0.37 -16.68 -4.42
C ALA A 322 -0.98 -17.33 -4.82
N ASN A 323 -1.92 -16.52 -5.32
CA ASN A 323 -3.20 -17.01 -5.85
C ASN A 323 -3.06 -17.77 -7.17
N PHE A 324 -1.90 -17.70 -7.83
CA PHE A 324 -1.53 -18.62 -8.91
C PHE A 324 -0.95 -19.92 -8.35
N VAL A 325 0.13 -19.84 -7.57
CA VAL A 325 0.87 -21.02 -7.09
C VAL A 325 -0.01 -21.94 -6.24
N GLY A 326 -0.79 -21.39 -5.31
CA GLY A 326 -1.62 -22.16 -4.38
C GLY A 326 -2.67 -23.04 -5.08
N PRO A 327 -3.67 -22.46 -5.75
CA PRO A 327 -4.72 -23.22 -6.44
C PRO A 327 -4.20 -24.14 -7.55
N VAL A 328 -3.20 -23.73 -8.34
CA VAL A 328 -2.67 -24.55 -9.43
C VAL A 328 -1.95 -25.78 -8.88
N SER A 329 -1.07 -25.61 -7.87
CA SER A 329 -0.38 -26.74 -7.24
C SER A 329 -1.35 -27.66 -6.50
N ALA A 330 -2.32 -27.10 -5.78
CA ALA A 330 -3.35 -27.88 -5.09
C ALA A 330 -4.19 -28.69 -6.09
N GLY A 331 -4.67 -28.07 -7.17
CA GLY A 331 -5.50 -28.73 -8.18
C GLY A 331 -4.78 -29.92 -8.84
N ALA A 332 -3.53 -29.70 -9.25
CA ALA A 332 -2.69 -30.74 -9.83
C ALA A 332 -2.48 -31.93 -8.88
N VAL A 333 -2.18 -31.66 -7.61
CA VAL A 333 -1.97 -32.73 -6.63
C VAL A 333 -3.28 -33.44 -6.25
N ILE A 334 -4.42 -32.74 -6.23
CA ILE A 334 -5.73 -33.35 -5.97
C ILE A 334 -6.07 -34.39 -7.04
N ASP A 335 -5.86 -34.08 -8.32
CA ASP A 335 -6.19 -35.00 -9.41
C ASP A 335 -5.23 -36.20 -9.46
N LEU A 336 -3.95 -36.02 -9.09
CA LEU A 336 -2.94 -37.09 -9.14
C LEU A 336 -2.92 -37.98 -7.88
N PHE A 337 -3.07 -37.38 -6.69
CA PHE A 337 -2.80 -38.03 -5.41
C PHE A 337 -3.92 -37.82 -4.37
N GLY A 338 -4.98 -37.07 -4.71
CA GLY A 338 -6.11 -36.79 -3.84
C GLY A 338 -5.91 -35.62 -2.86
N PHE A 339 -6.99 -35.27 -2.15
CA PHE A 339 -7.05 -34.09 -1.27
C PHE A 339 -6.03 -34.12 -0.12
N ARG A 340 -5.84 -35.27 0.53
CA ARG A 340 -4.90 -35.39 1.66
C ARG A 340 -3.47 -35.06 1.25
N ALA A 341 -3.03 -35.57 0.10
CA ALA A 341 -1.72 -35.28 -0.46
C ALA A 341 -1.60 -33.80 -0.85
N ALA A 342 -2.66 -33.19 -1.40
CA ALA A 342 -2.66 -31.78 -1.75
C ALA A 342 -2.47 -30.88 -0.52
N PHE A 343 -3.17 -31.14 0.59
CA PHE A 343 -2.92 -30.40 1.84
C PHE A 343 -1.50 -30.62 2.37
N ALA A 344 -0.98 -31.86 2.26
CA ALA A 344 0.39 -32.16 2.67
C ALA A 344 1.44 -31.37 1.87
N VAL A 345 1.29 -31.28 0.55
CA VAL A 345 2.18 -30.48 -0.30
C VAL A 345 2.06 -28.98 0.00
N LEU A 346 0.83 -28.48 0.24
CA LEU A 346 0.61 -27.08 0.59
C LEU A 346 1.28 -26.69 1.91
N MET A 347 1.48 -27.62 2.86
CA MET A 347 2.22 -27.37 4.11
C MET A 347 3.72 -27.14 3.92
N LEU A 348 4.29 -27.55 2.77
CA LEU A 348 5.69 -27.26 2.46
C LEU A 348 5.91 -25.77 2.16
N MET A 349 4.87 -25.06 1.70
CA MET A 349 4.97 -23.64 1.34
C MET A 349 5.25 -22.75 2.56
N PRO A 350 4.52 -22.84 3.70
CA PRO A 350 4.86 -22.09 4.91
C PRO A 350 6.26 -22.42 5.46
N LEU A 351 6.76 -23.66 5.30
CA LEU A 351 8.13 -24.00 5.69
C LEU A 351 9.18 -23.27 4.84
N ALA A 352 8.92 -23.12 3.54
CA ALA A 352 9.76 -22.29 2.68
C ALA A 352 9.79 -20.83 3.14
N ALA A 353 8.71 -20.31 3.72
CA ALA A 353 8.69 -18.95 4.29
C ALA A 353 9.72 -18.79 5.43
N LEU A 354 9.96 -19.83 6.25
CA LEU A 354 11.01 -19.81 7.28
C LEU A 354 12.41 -19.77 6.68
N PHE A 355 12.63 -20.44 5.55
CA PHE A 355 13.91 -20.37 4.83
C PHE A 355 14.19 -18.94 4.35
N TRP A 356 13.21 -18.30 3.73
CA TRP A 356 13.34 -16.90 3.29
C TRP A 356 13.49 -15.94 4.47
N ALA A 357 12.83 -16.22 5.60
CA ALA A 357 12.95 -15.42 6.82
C ALA A 357 14.40 -15.26 7.31
N ARG A 358 15.24 -16.30 7.15
CA ARG A 358 16.66 -16.26 7.54
C ARG A 358 17.46 -15.21 6.77
N ARG A 359 16.96 -14.74 5.64
CA ARG A 359 17.60 -13.70 4.80
C ARG A 359 17.12 -12.29 5.15
N VAL A 360 16.16 -12.16 6.06
CA VAL A 360 15.67 -10.87 6.57
C VAL A 360 16.45 -10.53 7.85
N PRO A 361 17.07 -9.34 7.95
CA PRO A 361 17.78 -8.93 9.16
C PRO A 361 16.85 -8.89 10.37
N VAL A 362 17.38 -9.26 11.54
CA VAL A 362 16.66 -9.13 12.81
C VAL A 362 16.49 -7.64 13.12
N GLU A 363 15.25 -7.18 13.18
CA GLU A 363 14.95 -5.80 13.61
C GLU A 363 15.20 -5.65 15.12
N VAL A 364 15.87 -4.56 15.51
CA VAL A 364 15.89 -4.13 16.90
C VAL A 364 14.52 -3.53 17.22
N PRO A 365 13.82 -3.97 18.28
CA PRO A 365 12.53 -3.38 18.67
C PRO A 365 12.68 -1.87 18.86
N ALA A 366 11.90 -1.08 18.13
CA ALA A 366 11.83 0.35 18.35
C ALA A 366 11.03 0.63 19.62
N VAL A 367 11.45 1.64 20.39
CA VAL A 367 10.69 2.17 21.53
C VAL A 367 9.28 2.52 21.04
N PRO A 368 8.21 2.10 21.76
CA PRO A 368 6.86 2.45 21.39
C PRO A 368 6.75 3.98 21.29
N ALA A 369 6.45 4.50 20.11
CA ALA A 369 5.93 5.86 20.01
C ALA A 369 4.55 5.84 20.66
N ASP A 370 4.29 6.73 21.61
CA ASP A 370 3.09 6.78 22.44
C ASP A 370 1.82 6.48 21.63
N ALA A 371 1.26 5.29 21.88
CA ALA A 371 0.02 4.82 21.26
C ALA A 371 -1.21 5.61 21.77
N ALA A 372 -1.03 6.51 22.75
CA ALA A 372 -2.08 7.27 23.41
C ALA A 372 -2.63 8.44 22.58
N ALA A 373 -2.00 8.84 21.47
CA ALA A 373 -2.42 10.02 20.69
C ALA A 373 -3.37 9.71 19.50
N ARG A 374 -3.80 8.45 19.30
CA ARG A 374 -4.47 7.99 18.06
C ARG A 374 -5.97 7.68 18.17
N GLU A 375 -6.66 8.19 19.19
CA GLU A 375 -8.12 8.07 19.33
C GLU A 375 -8.89 9.32 18.85
N ARG A 376 -8.48 9.94 17.73
CA ARG A 376 -9.42 10.80 17.00
C ARG A 376 -10.30 9.92 16.12
N ALA A 377 -11.61 10.18 16.13
CA ALA A 377 -12.60 9.35 15.48
C ALA A 377 -12.33 9.21 13.97
N SER A 378 -11.68 8.10 13.59
CA SER A 378 -11.35 7.76 12.20
C SER A 378 -12.60 7.69 11.31
N TRP A 379 -13.75 7.46 11.96
CA TRP A 379 -15.08 7.46 11.35
C TRP A 379 -15.52 8.84 10.83
N ASP A 380 -14.96 9.94 11.32
CA ASP A 380 -15.29 11.28 10.81
C ASP A 380 -14.87 11.47 9.34
N LEU A 381 -13.93 10.67 8.84
CA LEU A 381 -13.59 10.64 7.42
C LEU A 381 -14.76 10.20 6.55
N LEU A 382 -15.67 9.36 7.07
CA LEU A 382 -16.90 9.00 6.37
C LEU A 382 -17.80 10.20 6.15
N ARG A 383 -17.57 11.39 6.73
CA ARG A 383 -18.33 12.60 6.38
C ARG A 383 -17.98 13.13 4.99
N LEU A 384 -16.82 12.77 4.44
CA LEU A 384 -16.42 13.16 3.10
C LEU A 384 -17.24 12.38 2.05
N PRO A 385 -18.07 13.06 1.22
CA PRO A 385 -18.93 12.39 0.26
C PRO A 385 -18.13 11.64 -0.81
N GLN A 386 -17.00 12.19 -1.26
CA GLN A 386 -16.10 11.53 -2.22
C GLN A 386 -15.50 10.23 -1.66
N LEU A 387 -15.17 10.20 -0.36
CA LEU A 387 -14.67 8.98 0.28
C LEU A 387 -15.75 7.91 0.36
N ARG A 388 -17.01 8.27 0.66
CA ARG A 388 -18.14 7.31 0.63
C ARG A 388 -18.30 6.64 -0.72
N HIS A 389 -18.29 7.44 -1.80
CA HIS A 389 -18.38 6.91 -3.17
C HIS A 389 -17.19 5.98 -3.49
N LEU A 390 -15.97 6.37 -3.12
CA LEU A 390 -14.79 5.54 -3.33
C LEU A 390 -14.86 4.22 -2.54
N LEU A 391 -15.30 4.27 -1.28
CA LEU A 391 -15.47 3.08 -0.44
C LEU A 391 -16.54 2.14 -0.99
N LEU A 392 -17.67 2.68 -1.48
CA LEU A 392 -18.73 1.90 -2.12
C LEU A 392 -18.24 1.23 -3.41
N VAL A 393 -17.56 1.97 -4.29
CA VAL A 393 -16.98 1.42 -5.52
C VAL A 393 -15.94 0.34 -5.19
N ASN A 394 -15.06 0.60 -4.23
CA ASN A 394 -14.07 -0.37 -3.79
C ASN A 394 -14.74 -1.62 -3.16
N TRP A 395 -15.82 -1.45 -2.39
CA TRP A 395 -16.56 -2.57 -1.81
C TRP A 395 -17.23 -3.44 -2.88
N LEU A 396 -17.91 -2.84 -3.86
CA LEU A 396 -18.50 -3.57 -4.99
C LEU A 396 -17.44 -4.34 -5.78
N LEU A 397 -16.30 -3.70 -6.08
CA LEU A 397 -15.21 -4.35 -6.80
C LEU A 397 -14.54 -5.45 -5.96
N SER A 398 -14.40 -5.28 -4.65
CA SER A 398 -13.96 -6.34 -3.74
C SER A 398 -14.95 -7.52 -3.70
N ALA A 399 -16.25 -7.25 -3.63
CA ALA A 399 -17.27 -8.28 -3.69
C ALA A 399 -17.23 -9.07 -5.02
N SER A 400 -16.87 -8.44 -6.14
CA SER A 400 -16.62 -9.14 -7.41
C SER A 400 -15.47 -10.16 -7.34
N TRP A 401 -14.41 -9.85 -6.59
CA TRP A 401 -13.35 -10.84 -6.31
C TRP A 401 -13.89 -12.00 -5.48
N ASP A 402 -14.69 -11.69 -4.45
CA ASP A 402 -15.28 -12.68 -3.55
C ASP A 402 -16.25 -13.61 -4.32
N VAL A 403 -17.11 -13.08 -5.21
CA VAL A 403 -18.00 -13.88 -6.07
C VAL A 403 -17.20 -14.85 -6.91
N HIS A 404 -16.16 -14.37 -7.61
CA HIS A 404 -15.36 -15.25 -8.46
C HIS A 404 -14.65 -16.35 -7.65
N ALA A 405 -14.08 -16.00 -6.49
CA ALA A 405 -13.42 -16.97 -5.61
C ALA A 405 -14.39 -18.02 -5.03
N PHE A 406 -15.62 -17.61 -4.72
CA PHE A 406 -16.66 -18.47 -4.14
C PHE A 406 -17.38 -19.34 -5.19
N VAL A 407 -17.87 -18.72 -6.26
CA VAL A 407 -18.72 -19.37 -7.27
C VAL A 407 -17.92 -20.28 -8.19
N LEU A 408 -16.68 -19.92 -8.52
CA LEU A 408 -15.92 -20.69 -9.50
C LEU A 408 -15.70 -22.16 -9.10
N PRO A 409 -15.27 -22.50 -7.87
CA PRO A 409 -15.14 -23.90 -7.47
C PRO A 409 -16.47 -24.66 -7.48
N ILE A 410 -17.58 -24.02 -7.08
CA ILE A 410 -18.92 -24.60 -7.08
C ILE A 410 -19.35 -24.91 -8.50
N LEU A 411 -19.32 -23.91 -9.38
CA LEU A 411 -19.75 -24.03 -10.76
C LEU A 411 -18.85 -24.97 -11.57
N GLY A 412 -17.55 -25.00 -11.26
CA GLY A 412 -16.61 -25.98 -11.82
C GLY A 412 -16.95 -27.40 -11.40
N HIS A 413 -17.29 -27.61 -10.12
CA HIS A 413 -17.70 -28.91 -9.59
C HIS A 413 -19.03 -29.39 -10.19
N GLU A 414 -20.04 -28.52 -10.27
CA GLU A 414 -21.33 -28.82 -10.91
C GLU A 414 -21.19 -29.20 -12.38
N ARG A 415 -20.20 -28.62 -13.07
CA ARG A 415 -19.87 -28.92 -14.47
C ARG A 415 -18.96 -30.13 -14.64
N GLY A 416 -18.60 -30.82 -13.55
CA GLY A 416 -17.72 -31.99 -13.58
C GLY A 416 -16.28 -31.68 -13.97
N LEU A 417 -15.80 -30.45 -13.79
CA LEU A 417 -14.42 -30.08 -14.06
C LEU A 417 -13.48 -30.72 -13.02
N SER A 418 -12.29 -31.13 -13.48
CA SER A 418 -11.25 -31.64 -12.59
C SER A 418 -10.70 -30.55 -11.67
N ALA A 419 -10.07 -30.92 -10.56
CA ALA A 419 -9.51 -29.93 -9.63
C ALA A 419 -8.36 -29.14 -10.28
N SER A 420 -7.58 -29.76 -11.17
CA SER A 420 -6.55 -29.08 -11.97
C SER A 420 -7.13 -28.05 -12.93
N ALA A 421 -8.30 -28.32 -13.52
CA ALA A 421 -8.96 -27.35 -14.40
C ALA A 421 -9.43 -26.13 -13.60
N ILE A 422 -10.08 -26.34 -12.45
CA ILE A 422 -10.53 -25.26 -11.55
C ILE A 422 -9.32 -24.45 -11.04
N GLY A 423 -8.27 -25.14 -10.58
CA GLY A 423 -7.02 -24.53 -10.13
C GLY A 423 -6.33 -23.71 -11.23
N SER A 424 -6.30 -24.22 -12.47
CA SER A 424 -5.76 -23.51 -13.63
C SER A 424 -6.56 -22.26 -14.00
N ILE A 425 -7.90 -22.29 -13.91
CA ILE A 425 -8.74 -21.12 -14.17
C ILE A 425 -8.47 -20.01 -13.13
N LEU A 426 -8.41 -20.36 -11.83
CA LEU A 426 -8.02 -19.42 -10.76
C LEU A 426 -6.60 -18.88 -10.97
N GLY A 427 -5.68 -19.75 -11.39
CA GLY A 427 -4.31 -19.37 -11.67
C GLY A 427 -4.22 -18.37 -12.83
N LEU A 428 -4.91 -18.63 -13.93
CA LEU A 428 -4.90 -17.76 -15.10
C LEU A 428 -5.51 -16.39 -14.80
N TYR A 429 -6.59 -16.36 -13.99
CA TYR A 429 -7.12 -15.12 -13.41
C TYR A 429 -6.05 -14.34 -12.63
N ALA A 430 -5.30 -15.02 -11.76
CA ALA A 430 -4.27 -14.39 -10.94
C ALA A 430 -3.09 -13.86 -11.78
N VAL A 431 -2.72 -14.58 -12.85
CA VAL A 431 -1.72 -14.11 -13.84
C VAL A 431 -2.22 -12.87 -14.58
N ALA A 432 -3.49 -12.85 -15.02
CA ALA A 432 -4.08 -11.68 -15.66
C ALA A 432 -4.04 -10.44 -14.74
N VAL A 433 -4.37 -10.62 -13.45
CA VAL A 433 -4.25 -9.56 -12.45
C VAL A 433 -2.80 -9.09 -12.27
N ALA A 434 -1.85 -10.01 -12.16
CA ALA A 434 -0.43 -9.65 -12.03
C ALA A 434 0.07 -8.87 -13.25
N SER A 435 -0.29 -9.31 -14.46
CA SER A 435 0.09 -8.67 -15.72
C SER A 435 -0.45 -7.25 -15.82
N VAL A 436 -1.74 -7.03 -15.54
CA VAL A 436 -2.30 -5.66 -15.62
C VAL A 436 -1.70 -4.73 -14.57
N ARG A 437 -1.33 -5.24 -13.39
CA ARG A 437 -0.66 -4.44 -12.34
C ARG A 437 0.71 -3.92 -12.77
N LEU A 438 1.42 -4.64 -13.64
CA LEU A 438 2.70 -4.20 -14.19
C LEU A 438 2.52 -3.19 -15.33
N VAL A 439 1.41 -3.29 -16.06
CA VAL A 439 1.14 -2.49 -17.26
C VAL A 439 0.44 -1.17 -16.92
N ILE A 440 -0.45 -1.14 -15.93
CA ILE A 440 -1.24 0.05 -15.59
C ILE A 440 -0.40 1.29 -15.24
N PRO A 441 0.75 1.22 -14.53
CA PRO A 441 1.53 2.43 -14.22
C PRO A 441 2.07 3.12 -15.48
N LEU A 442 2.27 2.39 -16.58
CA LEU A 442 2.73 2.94 -17.86
C LEU A 442 1.61 3.65 -18.62
N LEU A 443 0.35 3.20 -18.42
CA LEU A 443 -0.85 3.74 -19.08
C LEU A 443 -1.52 4.85 -18.26
N ALA A 444 -1.33 4.86 -16.94
CA ALA A 444 -2.01 5.75 -16.01
C ALA A 444 -1.76 7.24 -16.28
N HIS A 445 -0.62 7.60 -16.91
CA HIS A 445 -0.36 8.99 -17.30
C HIS A 445 -1.32 9.54 -18.36
N ARG A 446 -2.11 8.68 -19.04
CA ARG A 446 -3.01 9.07 -20.13
C ARG A 446 -4.50 8.97 -19.78
N LEU A 447 -4.85 8.45 -18.60
CA LEU A 447 -6.23 8.15 -18.22
C LEU A 447 -6.53 8.69 -16.82
N THR A 448 -7.72 9.25 -16.62
CA THR A 448 -8.15 9.67 -15.29
C THR A 448 -8.59 8.48 -14.44
N GLU A 449 -8.41 8.54 -13.12
CA GLU A 449 -8.73 7.45 -12.21
C GLU A 449 -10.19 7.01 -12.27
N SER A 450 -11.10 7.98 -12.34
CA SER A 450 -12.54 7.74 -12.43
C SER A 450 -12.92 6.98 -13.71
N GLN A 451 -12.29 7.30 -14.85
CA GLN A 451 -12.54 6.62 -16.12
C GLN A 451 -12.10 5.15 -16.07
N VAL A 452 -10.93 4.87 -15.48
CA VAL A 452 -10.43 3.50 -15.35
C VAL A 452 -11.33 2.68 -14.43
N LEU A 453 -11.75 3.24 -13.29
CA LEU A 453 -12.67 2.56 -12.36
C LEU A 453 -14.02 2.27 -13.00
N MET A 454 -14.63 3.26 -13.67
CA MET A 454 -15.91 3.08 -14.36
C MET A 454 -15.81 2.04 -15.48
N GLY A 455 -14.75 2.11 -16.30
CA GLY A 455 -14.49 1.12 -17.36
C GLY A 455 -14.33 -0.29 -16.81
N ALA A 456 -13.58 -0.45 -15.71
CA ALA A 456 -13.42 -1.75 -15.04
C ALA A 456 -14.74 -2.29 -14.48
N MET A 457 -15.60 -1.44 -13.91
CA MET A 457 -16.92 -1.84 -13.40
C MET A 457 -17.84 -2.30 -14.53
N LEU A 458 -17.95 -1.54 -15.61
CA LEU A 458 -18.78 -1.91 -16.77
C LEU A 458 -18.28 -3.19 -17.45
N TRP A 459 -16.96 -3.33 -17.57
CA TRP A 459 -16.34 -4.54 -18.11
C TRP A 459 -16.60 -5.76 -17.22
N THR A 460 -16.48 -5.60 -15.90
CA THR A 460 -16.80 -6.65 -14.92
C THR A 460 -18.26 -7.08 -15.03
N ALA A 461 -19.18 -6.12 -15.15
CA ALA A 461 -20.61 -6.40 -15.32
C ALA A 461 -20.90 -7.20 -16.60
N LEU A 462 -20.25 -6.82 -17.72
CA LEU A 462 -20.36 -7.55 -18.98
C LEU A 462 -19.83 -8.98 -18.87
N VAL A 463 -18.64 -9.15 -18.29
CA VAL A 463 -18.05 -10.49 -18.09
C VAL A 463 -18.95 -11.35 -17.19
N PHE A 464 -19.50 -10.78 -16.11
CA PHE A 464 -20.44 -11.49 -15.24
C PHE A 464 -21.77 -11.85 -15.90
N ALA A 465 -22.25 -11.07 -16.88
CA ALA A 465 -23.41 -11.46 -17.68
C ALA A 465 -23.14 -12.73 -18.51
N VAL A 466 -21.92 -12.85 -19.06
CA VAL A 466 -21.51 -13.96 -19.94
C VAL A 466 -21.00 -15.18 -19.15
N TYR A 467 -20.39 -14.99 -17.98
CA TYR A 467 -19.71 -16.05 -17.22
C TYR A 467 -20.57 -17.31 -16.96
N PRO A 468 -21.85 -17.19 -16.55
CA PRO A 468 -22.71 -18.35 -16.32
C PRO A 468 -22.98 -19.20 -17.57
N LEU A 469 -22.85 -18.64 -18.76
CA LEU A 469 -23.06 -19.35 -20.03
C LEU A 469 -21.87 -20.22 -20.43
N ALA A 470 -20.71 -20.05 -19.79
CA ALA A 470 -19.48 -20.78 -20.07
C ALA A 470 -19.54 -22.24 -19.58
N ARG A 471 -20.04 -23.18 -20.40
CA ARG A 471 -20.24 -24.58 -19.98
C ARG A 471 -18.96 -25.44 -19.88
N SER A 472 -17.84 -25.00 -20.46
CA SER A 472 -16.58 -25.75 -20.48
C SER A 472 -15.42 -24.94 -19.90
N ALA A 473 -14.29 -25.61 -19.60
CA ALA A 473 -13.14 -24.99 -18.95
C ALA A 473 -12.53 -23.83 -19.74
N TRP A 474 -12.47 -23.92 -21.08
CA TRP A 474 -11.86 -22.89 -21.94
C TRP A 474 -12.61 -21.55 -21.94
N PRO A 475 -13.95 -21.50 -22.17
CA PRO A 475 -14.72 -20.27 -22.01
C PRO A 475 -14.67 -19.70 -20.60
N MET A 476 -14.65 -20.55 -19.56
CA MET A 476 -14.49 -20.09 -18.17
C MET A 476 -13.11 -19.44 -17.95
N ALA A 477 -12.05 -20.06 -18.49
CA ALA A 477 -10.69 -19.52 -18.44
C ALA A 477 -10.59 -18.17 -19.16
N LEU A 478 -11.22 -18.03 -20.34
CA LEU A 478 -11.28 -16.76 -21.06
C LEU A 478 -12.01 -15.69 -20.22
N CYS A 479 -13.18 -16.00 -19.67
CA CYS A 479 -13.90 -15.07 -18.80
C CYS A 479 -13.08 -14.69 -17.57
N ALA A 480 -12.35 -15.64 -16.98
CA ALA A 480 -11.47 -15.41 -15.84
C ALA A 480 -10.29 -14.49 -16.20
N VAL A 481 -9.67 -14.63 -17.37
CA VAL A 481 -8.65 -13.67 -17.86
C VAL A 481 -9.22 -12.27 -18.00
N LEU A 482 -10.35 -12.15 -18.71
CA LEU A 482 -10.99 -10.85 -18.96
C LEU A 482 -11.40 -10.18 -17.65
N LEU A 483 -11.92 -10.95 -16.69
CA LEU A 483 -12.23 -10.48 -15.35
C LEU A 483 -10.95 -10.02 -14.62
N GLY A 484 -9.89 -10.82 -14.64
CA GLY A 484 -8.63 -10.52 -13.97
C GLY A 484 -7.93 -9.25 -14.49
N LEU A 485 -7.99 -9.01 -15.80
CA LEU A 485 -7.48 -7.77 -16.40
C LEU A 485 -8.23 -6.53 -15.88
N SER A 486 -9.55 -6.61 -15.72
CA SER A 486 -10.34 -5.49 -15.20
C SER A 486 -10.16 -5.27 -13.70
N LEU A 487 -10.31 -6.33 -12.90
CA LEU A 487 -10.23 -6.27 -11.45
C LEU A 487 -8.81 -5.99 -10.94
N GLY A 488 -7.78 -6.38 -11.70
CA GLY A 488 -6.39 -6.13 -11.36
C GLY A 488 -5.98 -4.66 -11.41
N ALA A 489 -6.62 -3.86 -12.27
CA ALA A 489 -6.37 -2.43 -12.40
C ALA A 489 -6.99 -1.62 -11.23
N VAL A 490 -8.00 -2.15 -10.55
CA VAL A 490 -8.78 -1.41 -9.54
C VAL A 490 -7.94 -0.96 -8.35
N GLN A 491 -7.12 -1.86 -7.79
CA GLN A 491 -6.43 -1.61 -6.52
C GLN A 491 -5.45 -0.42 -6.58
N PRO A 492 -4.59 -0.29 -7.61
CA PRO A 492 -3.76 0.91 -7.79
C PRO A 492 -4.58 2.20 -7.93
N MET A 493 -5.68 2.17 -8.69
CA MET A 493 -6.50 3.36 -8.95
C MET A 493 -7.25 3.82 -7.71
N VAL A 494 -7.79 2.90 -6.91
CA VAL A 494 -8.41 3.22 -5.62
C VAL A 494 -7.39 3.84 -4.68
N MET A 495 -6.18 3.29 -4.60
CA MET A 495 -5.13 3.85 -3.73
C MET A 495 -4.63 5.22 -4.22
N SER A 496 -4.53 5.45 -5.53
CA SER A 496 -4.23 6.78 -6.09
C SER A 496 -5.29 7.79 -5.66
N THR A 497 -6.56 7.44 -5.93
CA THR A 497 -7.69 8.32 -5.64
C THR A 497 -7.84 8.59 -4.14
N LEU A 498 -7.60 7.59 -3.29
CA LEU A 498 -7.65 7.72 -1.83
C LEU A 498 -6.64 8.76 -1.34
N HIS A 499 -5.43 8.78 -1.90
CA HIS A 499 -4.41 9.78 -1.54
C HIS A 499 -4.76 11.19 -2.06
N HIS A 500 -5.52 11.30 -3.15
CA HIS A 500 -5.96 12.61 -3.66
C HIS A 500 -7.12 13.21 -2.86
N ILE A 501 -8.05 12.39 -2.36
CA ILE A 501 -9.25 12.87 -1.65
C ILE A 501 -9.06 13.01 -0.13
N THR A 502 -8.00 12.43 0.43
CA THR A 502 -7.75 12.43 1.87
C THR A 502 -6.69 13.48 2.23
N PRO A 503 -6.89 14.28 3.29
CA PRO A 503 -5.85 15.16 3.84
C PRO A 503 -4.55 14.41 4.18
N HIS A 504 -3.40 15.04 3.96
CA HIS A 504 -2.08 14.39 4.08
C HIS A 504 -1.76 13.84 5.48
N ASP A 505 -2.32 14.46 6.50
CA ASP A 505 -2.21 14.08 7.92
C ASP A 505 -3.08 12.87 8.28
N ARG A 506 -4.06 12.51 7.44
CA ARG A 506 -5.07 11.47 7.74
C ARG A 506 -5.04 10.27 6.80
N HIS A 507 -4.02 10.15 5.94
CA HIS A 507 -3.86 9.01 5.01
C HIS A 507 -3.90 7.65 5.70
N GLY A 508 -3.25 7.52 6.87
CA GLY A 508 -3.25 6.28 7.64
C GLY A 508 -4.65 5.88 8.11
N GLU A 509 -5.46 6.84 8.54
CA GLU A 509 -6.85 6.62 8.96
C GLU A 509 -7.72 6.19 7.77
N ALA A 510 -7.59 6.84 6.61
CA ALA A 510 -8.36 6.49 5.42
C ALA A 510 -8.01 5.09 4.88
N ILE A 511 -6.72 4.72 4.90
CA ILE A 511 -6.27 3.36 4.56
C ILE A 511 -6.87 2.33 5.53
N ALA A 512 -6.92 2.64 6.83
CA ALA A 512 -7.52 1.77 7.84
C ALA A 512 -9.02 1.58 7.61
N VAL A 513 -9.79 2.67 7.41
CA VAL A 513 -11.23 2.61 7.11
C VAL A 513 -11.51 1.79 5.83
N ARG A 514 -10.71 2.01 4.78
CA ARG A 514 -10.79 1.20 3.55
C ARG A 514 -10.52 -0.28 3.85
N SER A 515 -9.48 -0.58 4.61
CA SER A 515 -9.13 -1.97 4.93
C SER A 515 -10.23 -2.68 5.72
N VAL A 516 -10.85 -1.99 6.69
CA VAL A 516 -12.01 -2.53 7.43
C VAL A 516 -13.17 -2.82 6.47
N THR A 517 -13.47 -1.90 5.55
CA THR A 517 -14.52 -2.07 4.55
C THR A 517 -14.28 -3.31 3.66
N ILE A 518 -13.03 -3.52 3.21
CA ILE A 518 -12.66 -4.67 2.38
C ILE A 518 -12.75 -5.97 3.17
N ASN A 519 -12.19 -6.01 4.37
CA ASN A 519 -12.21 -7.23 5.18
C ASN A 519 -13.63 -7.64 5.57
N MET A 520 -14.52 -6.65 5.79
CA MET A 520 -15.94 -6.90 6.03
C MET A 520 -16.63 -7.53 4.80
N SER A 521 -16.26 -7.13 3.57
CA SER A 521 -16.70 -7.81 2.34
C SER A 521 -16.33 -9.29 2.36
N SER A 522 -15.04 -9.61 2.49
CA SER A 522 -14.56 -10.99 2.38
C SER A 522 -15.06 -11.92 3.50
N THR A 523 -15.68 -11.36 4.54
CA THR A 523 -16.35 -12.12 5.60
C THR A 523 -17.85 -12.29 5.34
N LEU A 524 -18.56 -11.21 4.99
CA LEU A 524 -20.02 -11.23 4.80
C LEU A 524 -20.43 -11.79 3.45
N MET A 525 -19.69 -11.50 2.38
CA MET A 525 -20.04 -11.87 1.02
C MET A 525 -20.12 -13.39 0.83
N PRO A 526 -19.17 -14.22 1.28
CA PRO A 526 -19.32 -15.68 1.14
C PRO A 526 -20.54 -16.25 1.87
N LEU A 527 -20.96 -15.66 2.99
CA LEU A 527 -22.18 -16.05 3.70
C LEU A 527 -23.43 -15.70 2.88
N LEU A 528 -23.48 -14.47 2.35
CA LEU A 528 -24.58 -14.02 1.49
C LEU A 528 -24.65 -14.84 0.21
N PHE A 529 -23.52 -15.13 -0.42
CA PHE A 529 -23.44 -15.97 -1.61
C PHE A 529 -23.82 -17.41 -1.32
N GLY A 530 -23.43 -17.98 -0.17
CA GLY A 530 -23.88 -19.30 0.24
C GLY A 530 -25.39 -19.36 0.45
N ALA A 531 -25.99 -18.34 1.08
CA ALA A 531 -27.43 -18.28 1.31
C ALA A 531 -28.22 -18.10 0.00
N VAL A 532 -27.83 -17.13 -0.84
CA VAL A 532 -28.51 -16.85 -2.11
C VAL A 532 -28.23 -17.95 -3.14
N GLY A 533 -27.01 -18.49 -3.18
CA GLY A 533 -26.61 -19.59 -4.06
C GLY A 533 -27.43 -20.86 -3.78
N THR A 534 -27.64 -21.21 -2.51
CA THR A 534 -28.51 -22.35 -2.16
C THR A 534 -29.96 -22.15 -2.63
N ALA A 535 -30.46 -20.91 -2.69
CA ALA A 535 -31.84 -20.61 -3.05
C ALA A 535 -32.09 -20.47 -4.56
N VAL A 536 -31.15 -19.89 -5.30
CA VAL A 536 -31.33 -19.49 -6.72
C VAL A 536 -30.28 -20.10 -7.65
N GLY A 537 -29.29 -20.80 -7.09
CA GLY A 537 -28.15 -21.41 -7.79
C GLY A 537 -26.92 -20.50 -7.88
N ALA A 538 -25.73 -21.10 -7.82
CA ALA A 538 -24.45 -20.39 -7.84
C ALA A 538 -24.26 -19.50 -9.08
N ALA A 539 -24.80 -19.90 -10.24
CA ALA A 539 -24.75 -19.14 -11.49
C ALA A 539 -25.46 -17.77 -11.40
N ALA A 540 -26.58 -17.66 -10.68
CA ALA A 540 -27.37 -16.43 -10.57
C ALA A 540 -26.62 -15.32 -9.81
N LEU A 541 -25.67 -15.69 -8.95
CA LEU A 541 -24.85 -14.76 -8.19
C LEU A 541 -24.00 -13.85 -9.10
N PHE A 542 -23.53 -14.36 -10.24
CA PHE A 542 -22.83 -13.53 -11.22
C PHE A 542 -23.75 -12.46 -11.80
N TRP A 543 -25.00 -12.77 -12.12
CA TRP A 543 -25.94 -11.77 -12.65
C TRP A 543 -26.32 -10.72 -11.62
N VAL A 544 -26.59 -11.14 -10.37
CA VAL A 544 -26.88 -10.21 -9.26
C VAL A 544 -25.71 -9.26 -9.04
N MET A 545 -24.48 -9.79 -8.95
CA MET A 545 -23.29 -8.96 -8.78
C MET A 545 -23.00 -8.12 -10.02
N GLY A 546 -23.21 -8.64 -11.22
CA GLY A 546 -23.04 -7.91 -12.48
C GLY A 546 -23.98 -6.71 -12.57
N ALA A 547 -25.24 -6.87 -12.19
CA ALA A 547 -26.20 -5.77 -12.08
C ALA A 547 -25.79 -4.74 -11.01
N ALA A 548 -25.35 -5.20 -9.83
CA ALA A 548 -24.90 -4.33 -8.74
C ALA A 548 -23.66 -3.50 -9.11
N VAL A 549 -22.65 -4.12 -9.73
CA VAL A 549 -21.45 -3.43 -10.22
C VAL A 549 -21.79 -2.50 -11.38
N GLY A 550 -22.64 -2.93 -12.31
CA GLY A 550 -23.11 -2.12 -13.43
C GLY A 550 -23.80 -0.85 -12.95
N ALA A 551 -24.73 -0.96 -12.00
CA ALA A 551 -25.41 0.18 -11.38
C ALA A 551 -24.44 1.07 -10.57
N GLY A 552 -23.51 0.45 -9.85
CA GLY A 552 -22.47 1.13 -9.07
C GLY A 552 -21.50 1.95 -9.92
N SER A 553 -21.37 1.67 -11.23
CA SER A 553 -20.49 2.43 -12.13
C SER A 553 -20.83 3.92 -12.20
N LEU A 554 -22.10 4.30 -11.96
CA LEU A 554 -22.54 5.69 -11.88
C LEU A 554 -21.89 6.44 -10.70
N GLN A 555 -21.61 5.73 -9.61
CA GLN A 555 -20.93 6.29 -8.44
C GLN A 555 -19.45 6.56 -8.73
N ALA A 556 -18.81 5.75 -9.60
CA ALA A 556 -17.43 5.98 -10.01
C ALA A 556 -17.24 7.35 -10.71
N ARG A 557 -18.26 7.81 -11.46
CA ARG A 557 -18.25 9.14 -12.12
C ARG A 557 -18.24 10.29 -11.11
N ARG A 558 -18.87 10.10 -9.95
CA ARG A 558 -18.97 11.12 -8.90
C ARG A 558 -17.70 11.28 -8.08
N ILE A 559 -16.74 10.37 -8.21
CA ILE A 559 -15.45 10.44 -7.52
C ILE A 559 -14.56 11.53 -8.13
N GLY A 560 -14.64 11.75 -9.45
CA GLY A 560 -13.82 12.75 -10.16
C GLY A 560 -14.50 14.11 -10.40
N ALA A 561 -15.75 14.29 -9.95
CA ALA A 561 -16.44 15.57 -10.11
C ALA A 561 -15.91 16.58 -9.07
N PRO A 562 -15.46 17.79 -9.47
CA PRO A 562 -15.13 18.83 -8.51
C PRO A 562 -16.35 19.10 -7.64
N SER A 563 -16.16 19.19 -6.33
CA SER A 563 -17.22 19.54 -5.40
C SER A 563 -17.83 20.86 -5.84
N SER A 564 -19.08 20.84 -6.31
CA SER A 564 -19.85 22.07 -6.47
C SER A 564 -19.96 22.69 -5.09
N ALA A 565 -19.18 23.75 -4.85
CA ALA A 565 -19.40 24.60 -3.69
C ALA A 565 -20.87 25.06 -3.72
N PRO A 566 -21.57 25.08 -2.58
CA PRO A 566 -22.90 25.67 -2.54
C PRO A 566 -22.77 27.13 -3.01
N ALA A 567 -23.59 27.49 -3.99
CA ALA A 567 -23.66 28.86 -4.48
C ALA A 567 -23.90 29.79 -3.29
N GLU A 568 -22.91 30.60 -2.94
CA GLU A 568 -23.12 31.73 -2.02
C GLU A 568 -24.25 32.57 -2.60
N SER A 569 -25.36 32.60 -1.87
CA SER A 569 -26.46 33.51 -2.13
C SER A 569 -25.92 34.93 -2.00
N LYS A 570 -25.82 35.63 -3.13
CA LYS A 570 -25.77 37.08 -3.13
C LYS A 570 -27.08 37.59 -2.53
N THR A 571 -27.00 38.10 -1.31
CA THR A 571 -27.91 39.10 -0.75
C THR A 571 -27.09 40.10 0.03
#